data_AF-A0AA37HLG2-F1
#
_entry.id   AF-A0AA37HLG2-F1
#
_cell.length_a   1.000
_cell.length_b   1.000
_cell.length_c   1.000
_cell.angle_alpha   90.00
_cell.angle_beta   90.00
_cell.angle_gamma   90.00
#
_symmetry.space_group_name_H-M   'P 1'
#
loop_
_entity.id
_entity.type
_entity.pdbx_description
1 polymer ?
#
loop_
_entity_poly.entity_id
_entity_poly.type
_entity_poly.pdbx_seq_one_letter_code
_entity_poly.pdbx_strand_id
1 'polypeptide(L)'
;MPTIYEAHSFAALAHAGQLDKRGQPYIRHLERVANRALARAGHARSVDRLDVDPQAVMQVALLHDVLEDTPREAADLRAAGFPEAVIAAVRVLTKPAVPIPYPERIDGVIASRDLMAILVKMSDNEDNLAPDRELPEAGFLRERYAASFARLREAAGALGYTGP
;
A
#
# COMPACT_ATOMS: atom_id res chain seq x y z
N MET A 1 -1.79 20.70 -1.55
CA MET A 1 -1.56 19.24 -1.42
C MET A 1 -0.85 19.02 -0.09
N PRO A 2 -1.34 18.11 0.76
CA PRO A 2 -0.69 17.77 2.02
C PRO A 2 0.76 17.33 1.80
N THR A 3 1.58 17.56 2.80
CA THR A 3 2.96 17.08 2.92
C THR A 3 2.98 15.61 3.35
N ILE A 4 4.16 14.98 3.31
CA ILE A 4 4.36 13.64 3.89
C ILE A 4 4.14 13.66 5.41
N TYR A 5 4.52 14.74 6.09
CA TYR A 5 4.29 14.90 7.52
C TYR A 5 2.79 14.92 7.86
N GLU A 6 1.98 15.60 7.07
CA GLU A 6 0.51 15.62 7.23
C GLU A 6 -0.12 14.25 6.93
N ALA A 7 0.37 13.54 5.90
CA ALA A 7 -0.05 12.16 5.62
C ALA A 7 0.27 11.20 6.77
N HIS A 8 1.50 11.28 7.29
CA HIS A 8 1.94 10.47 8.42
C HIS A 8 1.13 10.79 9.68
N SER A 9 0.95 12.07 10.00
CA SER A 9 0.18 12.51 11.16
C SER A 9 -1.29 12.07 11.08
N PHE A 10 -1.90 12.17 9.89
CA PHE A 10 -3.26 11.68 9.65
C PHE A 10 -3.36 10.18 9.93
N ALA A 11 -2.45 9.39 9.34
CA ALA A 11 -2.44 7.94 9.51
C ALA A 11 -2.17 7.54 10.98
N ALA A 12 -1.22 8.19 11.64
CA ALA A 12 -0.89 7.93 13.04
C ALA A 12 -2.09 8.20 13.97
N LEU A 13 -2.85 9.27 13.71
CA LEU A 13 -4.08 9.57 14.45
C LEU A 13 -5.20 8.57 14.13
N ALA A 14 -5.36 8.18 12.87
CA ALA A 14 -6.39 7.22 12.45
C ALA A 14 -6.18 5.83 13.07
N HIS A 15 -4.93 5.37 13.14
CA HIS A 15 -4.53 4.09 13.72
C HIS A 15 -4.11 4.18 15.20
N ALA A 16 -4.49 5.25 15.91
CA ALA A 16 -4.10 5.45 17.30
C ALA A 16 -4.59 4.29 18.19
N GLY A 17 -3.65 3.64 18.89
CA GLY A 17 -3.93 2.47 19.73
C GLY A 17 -4.01 1.14 19.00
N GLN A 18 -3.97 1.12 17.65
CA GLN A 18 -3.88 -0.12 16.90
C GLN A 18 -2.49 -0.73 17.02
N LEU A 19 -2.46 -2.04 17.30
CA LEU A 19 -1.25 -2.85 17.28
C LEU A 19 -1.23 -3.74 16.04
N ASP A 20 -0.05 -3.95 15.48
CA ASP A 20 0.16 -4.95 14.45
C ASP A 20 0.17 -6.37 15.06
N LYS A 21 0.29 -7.38 14.20
CA LYS A 21 0.32 -8.79 14.61
C LYS A 21 1.50 -9.16 15.52
N ARG A 22 2.46 -8.26 15.72
CA ARG A 22 3.64 -8.40 16.59
C ARG A 22 3.50 -7.60 17.88
N GLY A 23 2.33 -7.02 18.13
CA GLY A 23 2.09 -6.15 19.28
C GLY A 23 2.80 -4.80 19.20
N GLN A 24 3.30 -4.39 18.02
CA GLN A 24 3.94 -3.10 17.83
C GLN A 24 2.92 -2.06 17.34
N PRO A 25 3.13 -0.75 17.60
CA PRO A 25 2.25 0.28 17.06
C PRO A 25 2.11 0.19 15.53
N TYR A 26 0.88 0.15 15.02
CA TYR A 26 0.58 -0.09 13.60
C TYR A 26 1.27 0.90 12.65
N ILE A 27 1.50 2.13 13.10
CA ILE A 27 2.24 3.15 12.34
C ILE A 27 3.61 2.65 11.85
N ARG A 28 4.27 1.74 12.58
CA ARG A 28 5.55 1.16 12.15
C ARG A 28 5.43 0.31 10.89
N HIS A 29 4.31 -0.37 10.68
CA HIS A 29 4.02 -1.08 9.44
C HIS A 29 3.89 -0.08 8.28
N LEU A 30 3.08 0.96 8.47
CA LEU A 30 2.87 2.01 7.46
C LEU A 30 4.19 2.68 7.05
N GLU A 31 5.08 2.97 8.00
CA GLU A 31 6.40 3.54 7.74
C GLU A 31 7.30 2.60 6.91
N ARG A 32 7.32 1.29 7.22
CA ARG A 32 8.10 0.31 6.45
C ARG A 32 7.58 0.18 5.02
N VAL A 33 6.26 0.12 4.85
CA VAL A 33 5.61 0.09 3.53
C VAL A 33 5.89 1.37 2.75
N ALA A 34 5.78 2.53 3.39
CA ALA A 34 6.07 3.84 2.76
C ALA A 34 7.53 3.95 2.30
N ASN A 35 8.50 3.53 3.11
CA ASN A 35 9.91 3.55 2.73
C ASN A 35 10.20 2.66 1.52
N ARG A 36 9.61 1.45 1.48
CA ARG A 36 9.75 0.53 0.35
C ARG A 36 9.07 1.08 -0.91
N ALA A 37 7.85 1.58 -0.79
CA ALA A 37 7.11 2.15 -1.91
C ALA A 37 7.79 3.41 -2.48
N LEU A 38 8.38 4.25 -1.62
CA LEU A 38 9.17 5.41 -2.04
C LEU A 38 10.40 5.00 -2.86
N ALA A 39 11.13 3.96 -2.43
CA ALA A 39 12.28 3.44 -3.17
C ALA A 39 11.86 2.92 -4.56
N ARG A 40 10.76 2.17 -4.64
CA ARG A 40 10.19 1.68 -5.91
C ARG A 40 9.76 2.82 -6.82
N ALA A 41 9.06 3.82 -6.29
CA ALA A 41 8.63 4.98 -7.07
C ALA A 41 9.81 5.85 -7.52
N GLY A 42 10.85 5.96 -6.69
CA GLY A 42 12.10 6.63 -7.03
C GLY A 42 12.79 5.95 -8.22
N HIS A 43 12.84 4.61 -8.23
CA HIS A 43 13.31 3.82 -9.37
C HIS A 43 12.44 4.05 -10.61
N ALA A 44 11.12 3.89 -10.48
CA ALA A 44 10.17 4.07 -11.57
C ALA A 44 10.32 5.45 -12.25
N ARG A 45 10.49 6.52 -11.46
CA ARG A 45 10.66 7.87 -11.99
C ARG A 45 12.06 8.11 -12.58
N SER A 46 13.11 7.69 -11.88
CA SER A 46 14.48 8.10 -12.21
C SER A 46 15.14 7.18 -13.25
N VAL A 47 14.85 5.88 -13.16
CA VAL A 47 15.42 4.83 -14.02
C VAL A 47 14.46 4.53 -15.17
N ASP A 48 13.22 4.17 -14.87
CA ASP A 48 12.24 3.75 -15.89
C ASP A 48 11.59 4.94 -16.62
N ARG A 49 11.78 6.16 -16.12
CA ARG A 49 11.20 7.42 -16.65
C ARG A 49 9.68 7.39 -16.75
N LEU A 50 9.04 6.65 -15.85
CA LEU A 50 7.58 6.61 -15.73
C LEU A 50 7.07 7.89 -15.07
N ASP A 51 5.90 8.35 -15.53
CA ASP A 51 5.19 9.48 -14.94
C ASP A 51 4.50 9.05 -13.63
N VAL A 52 5.30 8.99 -12.57
CA VAL A 52 4.84 8.69 -11.22
C VAL A 52 5.52 9.63 -10.24
N ASP A 53 4.74 10.21 -9.32
CA ASP A 53 5.29 11.06 -8.27
C ASP A 53 5.63 10.22 -7.02
N PRO A 54 6.91 10.10 -6.64
CA PRO A 54 7.29 9.34 -5.45
C PRO A 54 6.69 9.90 -4.15
N GLN A 55 6.38 11.20 -4.09
CA GLN A 55 5.71 11.78 -2.93
C GLN A 55 4.25 11.30 -2.84
N ALA A 56 3.51 11.32 -3.96
CA ALA A 56 2.16 10.76 -4.02
C ALA A 56 2.13 9.27 -3.63
N VAL A 57 3.07 8.46 -4.13
CA VAL A 57 3.19 7.03 -3.75
C VAL A 57 3.43 6.86 -2.26
N MET A 58 4.29 7.69 -1.66
CA MET A 58 4.54 7.65 -0.22
C MET A 58 3.29 8.03 0.59
N GLN A 59 2.48 8.99 0.12
CA GLN A 59 1.18 9.30 0.74
C GLN A 59 0.21 8.13 0.66
N VAL A 60 0.07 7.51 -0.51
CA VAL A 60 -0.78 6.31 -0.69
C VAL A 60 -0.33 5.20 0.27
N ALA A 61 0.97 4.96 0.40
CA ALA A 61 1.51 3.95 1.30
C ALA A 61 1.19 4.22 2.78
N LEU A 62 1.32 5.47 3.23
CA LEU A 62 0.97 5.85 4.60
C LEU A 62 -0.53 5.73 4.88
N LEU A 63 -1.37 5.87 3.85
CA LEU A 63 -2.83 5.89 3.97
C LEU A 63 -3.51 4.56 3.58
N HIS A 64 -2.76 3.55 3.14
CA HIS A 64 -3.35 2.42 2.40
C HIS A 64 -4.37 1.59 3.20
N ASP A 65 -4.21 1.51 4.53
CA ASP A 65 -5.11 0.80 5.43
C ASP A 65 -6.08 1.72 6.17
N VAL A 66 -6.01 3.03 5.97
CA VAL A 66 -6.83 4.01 6.72
C VAL A 66 -8.32 3.77 6.48
N LEU A 67 -8.73 3.53 5.25
CA LEU A 67 -10.13 3.27 4.91
C LEU A 67 -10.57 1.83 5.24
N GLU A 68 -9.63 0.97 5.61
CA GLU A 68 -9.86 -0.47 5.81
C GLU A 68 -9.96 -0.82 7.30
N ASP A 69 -9.03 -0.31 8.10
CA ASP A 69 -8.86 -0.69 9.50
C ASP A 69 -9.30 0.41 10.48
N THR A 70 -9.80 1.53 9.97
CA THR A 70 -10.25 2.66 10.80
C THR A 70 -11.64 3.14 10.40
N PRO A 71 -12.33 3.93 11.25
CA PRO A 71 -13.63 4.51 10.91
C PRO A 71 -13.58 5.62 9.84
N ARG A 72 -12.41 5.92 9.25
CA ARG A 72 -12.25 6.99 8.27
C ARG A 72 -12.82 6.61 6.92
N GLU A 73 -13.36 7.61 6.23
CA GLU A 73 -13.89 7.49 4.89
C GLU A 73 -13.07 8.30 3.88
N ALA A 74 -13.29 8.06 2.58
CA ALA A 74 -12.66 8.84 1.52
C ALA A 74 -13.00 10.34 1.61
N ALA A 75 -14.14 10.69 2.23
CA ALA A 75 -14.52 12.06 2.51
C ALA A 75 -13.58 12.74 3.52
N ASP A 76 -13.10 12.02 4.54
CA ASP A 76 -12.10 12.54 5.49
C ASP A 76 -10.78 12.87 4.78
N LEU A 77 -10.32 11.99 3.88
CA LEU A 77 -9.10 12.22 3.10
C LEU A 77 -9.25 13.45 2.19
N ARG A 78 -10.42 13.60 1.56
CA ARG A 78 -10.71 14.77 0.72
C ARG A 78 -10.78 16.06 1.55
N ALA A 79 -11.39 16.01 2.74
CA ALA A 79 -11.45 17.14 3.66
C ALA A 79 -10.06 17.54 4.20
N ALA A 80 -9.16 16.56 4.38
CA ALA A 80 -7.76 16.78 4.72
C ALA A 80 -6.91 17.31 3.53
N GLY A 81 -7.50 17.43 2.33
CA GLY A 81 -6.89 18.04 1.16
C GLY A 81 -6.06 17.09 0.29
N PHE A 82 -6.10 15.78 0.52
CA PHE A 82 -5.37 14.82 -0.31
C PHE A 82 -5.86 14.87 -1.77
N PRO A 83 -4.96 14.80 -2.77
CA PRO A 83 -5.35 14.80 -4.18
C PRO A 83 -6.22 13.60 -4.54
N GLU A 84 -7.12 13.77 -5.50
CA GLU A 84 -8.02 12.68 -5.94
C GLU A 84 -7.26 11.44 -6.43
N ALA A 85 -6.09 11.62 -7.06
CA ALA A 85 -5.25 10.50 -7.49
C ALA A 85 -4.75 9.65 -6.30
N VAL A 86 -4.38 10.28 -5.17
CA VAL A 86 -3.99 9.57 -3.94
C VAL A 86 -5.19 8.86 -3.35
N ILE A 87 -6.34 9.54 -3.27
CA ILE A 87 -7.58 8.95 -2.72
C ILE A 87 -8.04 7.76 -3.58
N ALA A 88 -7.98 7.86 -4.90
CA ALA A 88 -8.33 6.80 -5.83
C ALA A 88 -7.43 5.57 -5.62
N ALA A 89 -6.11 5.75 -5.52
CA ALA A 89 -5.17 4.66 -5.26
C ALA A 89 -5.41 4.00 -3.90
N VAL A 90 -5.68 4.77 -2.83
CA VAL A 90 -6.04 4.22 -1.51
C VAL A 90 -7.33 3.39 -1.61
N ARG A 91 -8.34 3.85 -2.35
CA ARG A 91 -9.58 3.10 -2.57
C ARG A 91 -9.36 1.78 -3.32
N VAL A 92 -8.42 1.75 -4.28
CA VAL A 92 -8.02 0.50 -4.97
C VAL A 92 -7.43 -0.51 -3.99
N LEU A 93 -6.71 -0.05 -2.98
CA LEU A 93 -6.06 -0.90 -1.98
C LEU A 93 -7.01 -1.39 -0.87
N THR A 94 -8.10 -0.65 -0.63
CA THR A 94 -9.08 -0.91 0.43
C THR A 94 -9.95 -2.13 0.13
N LYS A 95 -10.22 -2.99 1.12
CA LYS A 95 -11.16 -4.13 0.93
C LYS A 95 -12.54 -3.65 0.47
N PRO A 96 -13.17 -4.37 -0.47
CA PRO A 96 -14.61 -4.18 -0.70
C PRO A 96 -15.39 -4.59 0.56
N ALA A 97 -16.52 -3.92 0.78
CA ALA A 97 -17.41 -4.21 1.91
C ALA A 97 -17.98 -5.63 1.86
N VAL A 98 -18.19 -6.17 0.65
CA VAL A 98 -18.54 -7.58 0.44
C VAL A 98 -17.25 -8.39 0.36
N PRO A 99 -17.04 -9.37 1.27
CA PRO A 99 -15.83 -10.18 1.24
C PRO A 99 -15.70 -10.96 -0.07
N ILE A 100 -14.54 -10.82 -0.71
CA ILE A 100 -14.14 -11.60 -1.89
C ILE A 100 -12.86 -12.38 -1.58
N PRO A 101 -12.61 -13.50 -2.28
CA PRO A 101 -11.36 -14.24 -2.17
C PRO A 101 -10.13 -13.34 -2.40
N TYR A 102 -9.05 -13.62 -1.67
CA TYR A 102 -7.83 -12.82 -1.75
C TYR A 102 -7.26 -12.69 -3.17
N PRO A 103 -7.19 -13.75 -4.01
CA PRO A 103 -6.72 -13.63 -5.39
C PRO A 103 -7.54 -12.63 -6.21
N GLU A 104 -8.85 -12.60 -6.08
CA GLU A 104 -9.75 -11.67 -6.79
C GLU A 104 -9.49 -10.21 -6.41
N ARG A 105 -9.09 -9.95 -5.14
CA ARG A 105 -8.65 -8.61 -4.75
C ARG A 105 -7.41 -8.17 -5.52
N ILE A 106 -6.44 -9.07 -5.66
CA ILE A 106 -5.21 -8.79 -6.39
C ILE A 106 -5.50 -8.58 -7.87
N ASP A 107 -6.47 -9.31 -8.42
CA ASP A 107 -6.99 -9.08 -9.78
C ASP A 107 -7.55 -7.67 -9.91
N GLY A 108 -8.30 -7.18 -8.92
CA GLY A 108 -8.80 -5.81 -8.87
C GLY A 108 -7.68 -4.76 -8.85
N VAL A 109 -6.64 -4.96 -8.03
CA VAL A 109 -5.47 -4.07 -8.00
C VAL A 109 -4.75 -4.06 -9.36
N ILE A 110 -4.52 -5.22 -9.97
CA ILE A 110 -3.88 -5.34 -11.29
C ILE A 110 -4.74 -4.70 -12.38
N ALA A 111 -6.04 -4.96 -12.39
CA ALA A 111 -6.99 -4.45 -13.38
C ALA A 111 -7.14 -2.92 -13.31
N SER A 112 -6.91 -2.31 -12.15
CA SER A 112 -6.91 -0.85 -11.99
C SER A 112 -5.85 -0.16 -12.87
N ARG A 113 -4.74 -0.86 -13.18
CA ARG A 113 -3.55 -0.31 -13.84
C ARG A 113 -2.97 0.93 -13.15
N ASP A 114 -3.34 1.19 -11.90
CA ASP A 114 -2.81 2.27 -11.09
C ASP A 114 -1.43 1.85 -10.56
N LEU A 115 -0.38 2.44 -11.14
CA LEU A 115 0.99 2.12 -10.75
C LEU A 115 1.27 2.45 -9.28
N MET A 116 0.68 3.51 -8.71
CA MET A 116 0.88 3.85 -7.30
C MET A 116 0.30 2.74 -6.41
N ALA A 117 -0.93 2.30 -6.69
CA ALA A 117 -1.56 1.21 -5.95
C ALA A 117 -0.75 -0.10 -6.07
N ILE A 118 -0.29 -0.44 -7.27
CA ILE A 118 0.50 -1.66 -7.50
C ILE A 118 1.82 -1.62 -6.72
N LEU A 119 2.59 -0.52 -6.78
CA LEU A 119 3.86 -0.38 -6.07
C LEU A 119 3.69 -0.43 -4.55
N VAL A 120 2.61 0.15 -4.03
CA VAL A 120 2.27 0.08 -2.60
C VAL A 120 1.87 -1.34 -2.21
N LYS A 121 1.05 -2.04 -3.00
CA LYS A 121 0.65 -3.41 -2.67
C LYS A 121 1.81 -4.40 -2.73
N MET A 122 2.75 -4.21 -3.65
CA MET A 122 4.02 -4.95 -3.66
C MET A 122 4.79 -4.73 -2.35
N SER A 123 4.86 -3.48 -1.88
CA SER A 123 5.59 -3.11 -0.67
C SER A 123 4.92 -3.62 0.61
N ASP A 124 3.59 -3.61 0.68
CA ASP A 124 2.81 -4.25 1.76
C ASP A 124 3.02 -5.77 1.78
N ASN A 125 2.94 -6.45 0.62
CA ASN A 125 3.22 -7.88 0.54
C ASN A 125 4.64 -8.22 1.01
N GLU A 126 5.63 -7.40 0.66
CA GLU A 126 7.02 -7.57 1.12
C GLU A 126 7.14 -7.42 2.64
N ASP A 127 6.50 -6.42 3.26
CA ASP A 127 6.46 -6.28 4.72
C ASP A 127 5.75 -7.47 5.40
N ASN A 128 4.71 -7.99 4.75
CA ASN A 128 3.99 -9.18 5.18
C ASN A 128 4.81 -10.48 5.05
N LEU A 129 5.85 -10.50 4.19
CA LEU A 129 6.75 -11.63 3.99
C LEU A 129 8.01 -11.59 4.88
N ALA A 130 8.26 -10.49 5.59
CA ALA A 130 9.47 -10.31 6.39
C ALA A 130 9.64 -11.43 7.45
N PRO A 131 10.86 -11.97 7.63
CA PRO A 131 11.12 -13.19 8.40
C PRO A 131 10.83 -13.07 9.91
N ASP A 132 10.79 -11.86 10.44
CA ASP A 132 10.39 -11.55 11.83
C ASP A 132 8.86 -11.63 12.05
N ARG A 133 8.09 -12.10 11.05
CA ARG A 133 6.66 -12.38 11.12
C ARG A 133 6.40 -13.88 11.32
N GLU A 134 6.89 -14.43 12.43
CA GLU A 134 6.51 -15.80 12.83
C GLU A 134 5.08 -15.80 13.39
N LEU A 135 4.14 -16.30 12.59
CA LEU A 135 2.76 -16.59 13.01
C LEU A 135 2.54 -18.11 12.97
N PRO A 136 1.70 -18.68 13.87
CA PRO A 136 1.39 -20.11 13.87
C PRO A 136 0.83 -20.65 12.54
N GLU A 137 0.21 -19.78 11.72
CA GLU A 137 -0.38 -20.09 10.41
C GLU A 137 0.45 -19.56 9.22
N ALA A 138 1.73 -19.25 9.44
CA ALA A 138 2.54 -18.46 8.49
C ALA A 138 2.85 -19.16 7.15
N GLY A 139 2.69 -20.49 7.01
CA GLY A 139 2.96 -21.21 5.76
C GLY A 139 2.07 -20.74 4.60
N PHE A 140 0.76 -20.89 4.76
CA PHE A 140 -0.23 -20.51 3.74
C PHE A 140 -0.25 -18.99 3.48
N LEU A 141 -0.05 -18.18 4.52
CA LEU A 141 0.03 -16.72 4.35
C LEU A 141 1.28 -16.30 3.57
N ARG A 142 2.43 -16.93 3.81
CA ARG A 142 3.65 -16.66 3.04
C ARG A 142 3.47 -17.02 1.57
N GLU A 143 2.93 -18.20 1.27
CA GLU A 143 2.64 -18.60 -0.12
C GLU A 143 1.69 -17.60 -0.81
N ARG A 144 0.64 -17.18 -0.10
CA ARG A 144 -0.32 -16.18 -0.58
C ARG A 144 0.35 -14.84 -0.92
N TYR A 145 1.15 -14.27 -0.02
CA TYR A 145 1.80 -12.99 -0.24
C TYR A 145 2.88 -13.08 -1.32
N ALA A 146 3.63 -14.18 -1.39
CA ALA A 146 4.63 -14.42 -2.42
C ALA A 146 3.98 -14.52 -3.82
N ALA A 147 2.90 -15.29 -3.95
CA ALA A 147 2.14 -15.39 -5.20
C ALA A 147 1.57 -14.04 -5.61
N SER A 148 1.00 -13.28 -4.68
CA SER A 148 0.48 -11.94 -4.94
C SER A 148 1.57 -10.96 -5.37
N PHE A 149 2.72 -10.96 -4.70
CA PHE A 149 3.86 -10.13 -5.06
C PHE A 149 4.35 -10.41 -6.48
N ALA A 150 4.49 -11.69 -6.86
CA ALA A 150 4.91 -12.07 -8.20
C ALA A 150 3.96 -11.53 -9.30
N ARG A 151 2.65 -11.69 -9.09
CA ARG A 151 1.62 -11.19 -10.03
C ARG A 151 1.61 -9.66 -10.14
N LEU A 152 1.75 -8.96 -9.02
CA LEU A 152 1.84 -7.50 -9.01
C LEU A 152 3.11 -6.99 -9.69
N ARG A 153 4.23 -7.69 -9.49
CA ARG A 153 5.50 -7.36 -10.16
C ARG A 153 5.41 -7.54 -11.67
N GLU A 154 4.78 -8.61 -12.15
CA GLU A 154 4.49 -8.81 -13.58
C GLU A 154 3.60 -7.69 -14.13
N ALA A 155 2.52 -7.33 -13.40
CA ALA A 155 1.64 -6.24 -13.79
C ALA A 155 2.36 -4.88 -13.83
N ALA A 156 3.23 -4.58 -12.87
CA ALA A 156 4.07 -3.39 -12.87
C ALA A 156 5.04 -3.41 -14.07
N GLY A 157 5.63 -4.57 -14.40
CA GLY A 157 6.48 -4.76 -15.58
C GLY A 157 5.74 -4.48 -16.89
N ALA A 158 4.47 -4.89 -16.99
CA ALA A 158 3.61 -4.54 -18.13
C ALA A 158 3.26 -3.04 -18.22
N LEU A 159 3.53 -2.26 -17.16
CA LEU A 159 3.46 -0.80 -17.13
C LEU A 159 4.84 -0.13 -17.33
N GLY A 160 5.89 -0.91 -17.58
CA GLY A 160 7.25 -0.41 -17.81
C GLY A 160 8.14 -0.33 -16.56
N TYR A 161 7.67 -0.79 -15.39
CA TYR A 161 8.46 -0.80 -14.16
C TYR A 161 9.51 -1.93 -14.18
N THR A 162 10.78 -1.62 -13.92
CA THR A 162 11.88 -2.61 -13.92
C THR A 162 12.51 -2.82 -12.54
N GLY A 163 12.04 -2.10 -11.52
CA GLY A 163 12.65 -2.12 -10.20
C GLY A 163 12.39 -3.40 -9.39
N PRO A 164 13.01 -3.48 -8.20
CA PRO A 164 12.81 -4.60 -7.26
C PRO A 164 11.42 -4.58 -6.60
#